data_AF-A0A850MA79-F1
#
_entry.id   AF-A0A850MA79-F1
#
_cell.length_a   1.000
_cell.length_b   1.000
_cell.length_c   1.000
_cell.angle_alpha   90.00
_cell.angle_beta   90.00
_cell.angle_gamma   90.00
#
_symmetry.space_group_name_H-M   'P 1'
#
loop_
_entity.id
_entity.type
_entity.pdbx_description
1 polymer ?
#
loop_
_entity_poly.entity_id
_entity_poly.type
_entity_poly.pdbx_seq_one_letter_code
_entity_poly.pdbx_strand_id
1 'polypeptide(L)'
;MDQIRAVILDFDGTLFNNITAMKAATEDALKRYEVDYDAEMALTETTRLIEKIRSSALSKILLKAWELLSEVEYLEGRKFLEKAEIAFYAYTLYKDYSKQCTLFSGVPELLRNMKSQYKIAIVTSGSRADTTELLKEFGIFQYIDAFISADDVENTKPHPEGILKILDTLQISPNEAVYVGDLPLDIKAGKNAEVKTIAVSTGLVPRGDLEAEEPSKVVRHVTEISTLIPGIAPTSVDIDADLAKTIEERREFVPKSEEKKVSFSDRLKSISIDELKELLKQPYQFIREKLNEMLEESSAGNIQEALTVFEGVEEDLLRVVGLIGLHALNERLGDVLFKLFQTEYGSYLGYLNYEFIEQTTMTVLPDEVFDEIKIMLIAIARDLLPEAVYDQLLNMAPFDFISYIFEGVRLAMMDLGMEIFEIREFIGDKFSDDEMNAIEFIWALIKTLFTITLNALSIPMKLVIKHNTPVIKDAIQLTLDSFSRSLETINTNLLEKSEKFGKFGELLQKIIPKEEEADENLDDAP
;
A
#
# COMPACT_ATOMS: atom_id res chain seq x y z
N MET A 1 16.22 40.28 -11.03
CA MET A 1 15.85 39.54 -9.80
C MET A 1 16.49 40.26 -8.62
N ASP A 2 16.26 41.57 -8.48
CA ASP A 2 17.29 42.44 -7.87
C ASP A 2 17.12 42.64 -6.36
N GLN A 3 16.13 41.96 -5.76
CA GLN A 3 15.84 41.96 -4.31
C GLN A 3 16.02 40.58 -3.66
N ILE A 4 16.56 39.59 -4.38
CA ILE A 4 16.76 38.25 -3.83
C ILE A 4 17.85 38.29 -2.75
N ARG A 5 17.58 37.67 -1.60
CA ARG A 5 18.52 37.45 -0.50
C ARG A 5 18.67 35.98 -0.12
N ALA A 6 17.71 35.13 -0.50
CA ALA A 6 17.80 33.68 -0.31
C ALA A 6 17.54 32.89 -1.59
N VAL A 7 18.30 31.82 -1.74
CA VAL A 7 18.09 30.76 -2.72
C VAL A 7 17.75 29.49 -1.97
N ILE A 8 16.52 29.03 -2.16
CA ILE A 8 15.99 27.79 -1.58
C ILE A 8 16.04 26.74 -2.69
N LEU A 9 16.62 25.58 -2.41
CA LEU A 9 16.92 24.55 -3.40
C LEU A 9 16.22 23.25 -3.02
N ASP A 10 15.64 22.54 -3.98
CA ASP A 10 15.42 21.10 -3.82
C ASP A 10 16.77 20.36 -3.85
N PHE A 11 16.77 19.10 -3.40
CA PHE A 11 17.98 18.27 -3.34
C PHE A 11 18.01 17.22 -4.46
N ASP A 12 17.13 16.22 -4.40
CA ASP A 12 17.03 15.14 -5.38
C ASP A 12 16.60 15.65 -6.75
N GLY A 13 17.33 15.32 -7.82
CA GLY A 13 17.02 15.79 -9.18
C GLY A 13 17.40 17.25 -9.45
N THR A 14 17.78 18.02 -8.42
CA THR A 14 18.20 19.43 -8.52
C THR A 14 19.67 19.65 -8.20
N LEU A 15 20.15 19.16 -7.05
CA LEU A 15 21.57 19.19 -6.64
C LEU A 15 22.22 17.82 -6.78
N PHE A 16 21.47 16.77 -6.44
CA PHE A 16 21.92 15.38 -6.45
C PHE A 16 21.37 14.65 -7.68
N ASN A 17 22.25 14.02 -8.46
CA ASN A 17 21.88 13.31 -9.68
C ASN A 17 21.51 11.84 -9.37
N ASN A 18 20.34 11.66 -8.76
CA ASN A 18 19.71 10.35 -8.54
C ASN A 18 18.99 9.80 -9.78
N ILE A 19 18.85 10.63 -10.83
CA ILE A 19 18.16 10.34 -12.07
C ILE A 19 18.83 9.20 -12.85
N THR A 20 20.16 9.14 -12.82
CA THR A 20 20.94 8.07 -13.47
C THR A 20 20.63 6.69 -12.89
N ALA A 21 20.49 6.58 -11.56
CA ALA A 21 20.11 5.35 -10.89
C ALA A 21 18.67 4.94 -11.20
N MET A 22 17.74 5.89 -11.19
CA MET A 22 16.34 5.62 -11.56
C MET A 22 16.24 5.11 -13.00
N LYS A 23 16.93 5.76 -13.93
CA LYS A 23 17.02 5.34 -15.33
C LYS A 23 17.54 3.91 -15.49
N ALA A 24 18.70 3.63 -14.90
CA ALA A 24 19.29 2.30 -14.98
C ALA A 24 18.40 1.23 -14.34
N ALA A 25 17.78 1.53 -13.20
CA ALA A 25 16.90 0.61 -12.50
C ALA A 25 15.64 0.25 -13.30
N THR A 26 14.98 1.24 -13.89
CA THR A 26 13.81 1.01 -14.75
C THR A 26 14.19 0.24 -16.01
N GLU A 27 15.25 0.63 -16.72
CA GLU A 27 15.72 -0.06 -17.92
C GLU A 27 16.01 -1.55 -17.66
N ASP A 28 16.78 -1.83 -16.59
CA ASP A 28 17.17 -3.19 -16.25
C ASP A 28 15.97 -4.02 -15.75
N ALA A 29 14.99 -3.39 -15.08
CA ALA A 29 13.74 -4.05 -14.70
C ALA A 29 12.89 -4.41 -15.93
N LEU A 30 12.65 -3.46 -16.85
CA LEU A 30 11.89 -3.72 -18.08
C LEU A 30 12.54 -4.84 -18.90
N LYS A 31 13.87 -4.78 -19.05
CA LYS A 31 14.64 -5.80 -19.77
C LYS A 31 14.52 -7.18 -19.12
N ARG A 32 14.56 -7.26 -17.79
CA ARG A 32 14.51 -8.53 -17.05
C ARG A 32 13.17 -9.25 -17.20
N TYR A 33 12.09 -8.48 -17.18
CA TYR A 33 10.72 -9.00 -17.26
C TYR A 33 10.16 -9.01 -18.69
N GLU A 34 11.02 -8.76 -19.69
CA GLU A 34 10.67 -8.77 -21.11
C GLU A 34 9.47 -7.85 -21.39
N VAL A 35 9.46 -6.66 -20.76
CA VAL A 35 8.46 -5.63 -21.01
C VAL A 35 8.88 -4.84 -22.25
N ASP A 36 8.17 -5.04 -23.35
CA ASP A 36 8.38 -4.28 -24.59
C ASP A 36 7.72 -2.90 -24.48
N TYR A 37 8.46 -1.94 -23.92
CA TYR A 37 8.01 -0.57 -23.73
C TYR A 37 9.16 0.42 -23.86
N ASP A 38 8.83 1.66 -24.24
CA ASP A 38 9.82 2.73 -24.35
C ASP A 38 10.34 3.13 -22.96
N ALA A 39 11.65 3.04 -22.77
CA ALA A 39 12.27 3.30 -21.47
C ALA A 39 12.07 4.74 -20.98
N GLU A 40 12.00 5.72 -21.90
CA GLU A 40 11.81 7.13 -21.56
C GLU A 40 10.37 7.41 -21.09
N MET A 41 9.38 6.81 -21.75
CA MET A 41 7.99 6.84 -21.28
C MET A 41 7.82 6.12 -19.93
N ALA A 42 8.39 4.92 -19.78
CA ALA A 42 8.33 4.19 -18.50
C ALA A 42 8.97 4.98 -17.36
N LEU A 43 10.07 5.68 -17.63
CA LEU A 43 10.70 6.55 -16.64
C LEU A 43 9.83 7.75 -16.28
N THR A 44 9.14 8.34 -17.25
CA THR A 44 8.20 9.44 -17.01
C THR A 44 7.04 8.98 -16.13
N GLU A 45 6.43 7.83 -16.43
CA GLU A 45 5.37 7.24 -15.62
C GLU A 45 5.84 6.87 -14.20
N THR A 46 7.01 6.23 -14.11
CA THR A 46 7.63 5.87 -12.82
C THR A 46 7.91 7.13 -11.99
N THR A 47 8.34 8.22 -12.62
CA THR A 47 8.61 9.49 -11.94
C THR A 47 7.32 10.11 -11.40
N ARG A 48 6.24 10.13 -12.19
CA ARG A 48 4.92 10.59 -11.73
C ARG A 48 4.40 9.76 -10.56
N LEU A 49 4.65 8.46 -10.56
CA LEU A 49 4.36 7.59 -9.41
C LEU A 49 5.20 7.96 -8.19
N ILE A 50 6.49 8.15 -8.36
CA ILE A 50 7.39 8.59 -7.30
C ILE A 50 6.95 9.94 -6.72
N GLU A 51 6.49 10.87 -7.55
CA GLU A 51 5.90 12.13 -7.09
C GLU A 51 4.67 11.93 -6.21
N LYS A 52 3.75 11.04 -6.62
CA LYS A 52 2.54 10.72 -5.85
C LYS A 52 2.86 10.08 -4.49
N ILE A 53 3.95 9.32 -4.41
CA ILE A 53 4.27 8.51 -3.24
C ILE A 53 5.36 9.10 -2.33
N ARG A 54 6.15 10.09 -2.78
CA ARG A 54 7.24 10.72 -2.00
C ARG A 54 6.79 11.36 -0.67
N SER A 55 5.49 11.62 -0.51
CA SER A 55 4.89 12.15 0.72
C SER A 55 4.33 11.06 1.65
N SER A 56 4.44 9.79 1.27
CA SER A 56 3.83 8.66 1.97
C SER A 56 4.90 7.70 2.47
N ALA A 57 4.75 7.20 3.70
CA ALA A 57 5.57 6.10 4.20
C ALA A 57 5.43 4.88 3.30
N LEU A 58 6.51 4.12 3.09
CA LEU A 58 6.51 2.95 2.20
C LEU A 58 5.44 1.90 2.58
N SER A 59 5.14 1.74 3.86
CA SER A 59 4.04 0.90 4.33
C SER A 59 2.69 1.33 3.72
N LYS A 60 2.41 2.63 3.69
CA LYS A 60 1.19 3.21 3.08
C LYS A 60 1.19 3.10 1.56
N ILE A 61 2.36 3.20 0.93
CA ILE A 61 2.52 2.98 -0.52
C ILE A 61 2.14 1.54 -0.86
N LEU A 62 2.63 0.56 -0.09
CA LEU A 62 2.31 -0.85 -0.30
C LEU A 62 0.81 -1.14 -0.12
N LEU A 63 0.15 -0.46 0.82
CA LEU A 63 -1.30 -0.57 0.99
C LEU A 63 -2.12 0.03 -0.16
N LYS A 64 -1.53 0.95 -0.93
CA LYS A 64 -2.11 1.54 -2.15
C LYS A 64 -1.54 0.95 -3.43
N ALA A 65 -0.75 -0.13 -3.33
CA ALA A 65 0.00 -0.65 -4.46
C ALA A 65 -0.92 -1.01 -5.64
N TRP A 66 -2.13 -1.51 -5.39
CA TRP A 66 -3.07 -1.82 -6.45
C TRP A 66 -3.48 -0.59 -7.26
N GLU A 67 -3.93 0.48 -6.59
CA GLU A 67 -4.28 1.76 -7.23
C GLU A 67 -3.10 2.31 -8.04
N LEU A 68 -1.93 2.41 -7.39
CA LEU A 68 -0.71 2.96 -7.98
C LEU A 68 -0.24 2.16 -9.20
N LEU A 69 -0.23 0.83 -9.12
CA LEU A 69 0.22 -0.03 -10.20
C LEU A 69 -0.84 -0.21 -11.30
N SER A 70 -2.11 0.09 -11.02
CA SER A 70 -3.18 0.08 -12.02
C SER A 70 -3.08 1.27 -12.98
N GLU A 71 -2.47 2.37 -12.56
CA GLU A 71 -2.23 3.55 -13.39
C GLU A 71 -0.97 3.45 -14.27
N VAL A 72 -0.17 2.38 -14.14
CA VAL A 72 1.06 2.17 -14.93
C VAL A 72 0.72 1.55 -16.28
N GLU A 73 0.89 2.31 -17.37
CA GLU A 73 0.56 1.86 -18.73
C GLU A 73 1.54 0.80 -19.22
N TYR A 74 2.85 0.95 -18.94
CA TYR A 74 3.85 -0.03 -19.39
C TYR A 74 3.74 -1.41 -18.73
N LEU A 75 2.91 -1.52 -17.69
CA LEU A 75 2.60 -2.78 -17.03
C LEU A 75 1.21 -3.29 -17.38
N GLU A 76 0.49 -2.65 -18.30
CA GLU A 76 -0.83 -3.08 -18.73
C GLU A 76 -0.83 -4.54 -19.21
N GLY A 77 -1.92 -5.26 -18.92
CA GLY A 77 -2.05 -6.69 -19.23
C GLY A 77 -1.33 -7.63 -18.25
N ARG A 78 -0.44 -7.13 -17.38
CA ARG A 78 0.18 -7.92 -16.32
C ARG A 78 -0.69 -8.00 -15.07
N LYS A 79 -0.49 -9.09 -14.33
CA LYS A 79 -1.18 -9.36 -13.06
C LYS A 79 -0.61 -8.51 -11.92
N PHE A 80 -1.41 -8.19 -10.91
CA PHE A 80 -1.00 -7.30 -9.81
C PHE A 80 0.27 -7.78 -9.10
N LEU A 81 0.36 -9.07 -8.77
CA LEU A 81 1.54 -9.62 -8.12
C LEU A 81 2.80 -9.49 -8.99
N GLU A 82 2.66 -9.63 -10.30
CA GLU A 82 3.76 -9.45 -11.24
C GLU A 82 4.15 -7.97 -11.36
N LYS A 83 3.18 -7.06 -11.42
CA LYS A 83 3.43 -5.62 -11.36
C LYS A 83 4.19 -5.23 -10.08
N ALA A 84 3.74 -5.74 -8.93
CA ALA A 84 4.36 -5.50 -7.64
C ALA A 84 5.79 -6.06 -7.59
N GLU A 85 6.03 -7.25 -8.15
CA GLU A 85 7.35 -7.84 -8.27
C GLU A 85 8.30 -6.99 -9.14
N ILE A 86 7.82 -6.47 -10.27
CA ILE A 86 8.59 -5.58 -11.16
C ILE A 86 8.93 -4.27 -10.43
N ALA A 87 7.95 -3.64 -9.80
CA ALA A 87 8.14 -2.39 -9.07
C ALA A 87 9.12 -2.55 -7.90
N PHE A 88 8.98 -3.63 -7.13
CA PHE A 88 9.90 -3.96 -6.04
C PHE A 88 11.31 -4.24 -6.56
N TYR A 89 11.45 -4.98 -7.66
CA TYR A 89 12.74 -5.22 -8.29
C TYR A 89 13.40 -3.92 -8.75
N ALA A 90 12.67 -3.05 -9.45
CA ALA A 90 13.17 -1.73 -9.86
C ALA A 90 13.61 -0.89 -8.65
N TYR A 91 12.84 -0.89 -7.56
CA TYR A 91 13.21 -0.21 -6.32
C TYR A 91 14.51 -0.77 -5.71
N THR A 92 14.68 -2.10 -5.70
CA THR A 92 15.92 -2.72 -5.17
C THR A 92 17.14 -2.35 -6.00
N LEU A 93 17.02 -2.32 -7.34
CA LEU A 93 18.07 -1.85 -8.23
C LEU A 93 18.38 -0.38 -7.98
N TYR A 94 17.34 0.46 -7.83
CA TYR A 94 17.52 1.87 -7.52
C TYR A 94 18.32 2.07 -6.22
N LYS A 95 18.00 1.35 -5.14
CA LYS A 95 18.77 1.45 -3.88
C LYS A 95 20.24 1.11 -4.09
N ASP A 96 20.56 0.10 -4.88
CA ASP A 96 21.96 -0.26 -5.16
C ASP A 96 22.66 0.74 -6.07
N TYR A 97 22.02 1.15 -7.15
CA TYR A 97 22.58 2.09 -8.12
C TYR A 97 22.71 3.50 -7.54
N SER A 98 21.84 3.89 -6.60
CA SER A 98 21.90 5.19 -5.93
C SER A 98 23.20 5.41 -5.15
N LYS A 99 23.90 4.34 -4.74
CA LYS A 99 25.22 4.41 -4.09
C LYS A 99 26.32 4.94 -5.01
N GLN A 100 26.10 4.92 -6.33
CA GLN A 100 27.02 5.47 -7.34
C GLN A 100 26.62 6.89 -7.78
N CYS A 101 25.48 7.41 -7.31
CA CYS A 101 25.03 8.75 -7.66
C CYS A 101 25.92 9.82 -7.04
N THR A 102 26.04 10.94 -7.74
CA THR A 102 26.88 12.08 -7.34
C THR A 102 26.11 13.38 -7.49
N LEU A 103 26.65 14.48 -6.96
CA LEU A 103 26.10 15.81 -7.27
C LEU A 103 26.23 16.10 -8.77
N PHE A 104 25.30 16.91 -9.28
CA PHE A 104 25.48 17.53 -10.60
C PHE A 104 26.80 18.32 -10.63
N SER A 105 27.47 18.31 -11.78
CA SER A 105 28.77 18.94 -11.94
C SER A 105 28.68 20.44 -11.66
N GLY A 106 29.66 20.98 -10.94
CA GLY A 106 29.70 22.40 -10.57
C GLY A 106 28.83 22.80 -9.38
N VAL A 107 27.99 21.92 -8.81
CA VAL A 107 27.19 22.24 -7.61
C VAL A 107 28.04 22.75 -6.43
N PRO A 108 29.16 22.11 -6.04
CA PRO A 108 29.98 22.63 -4.93
C PRO A 108 30.57 24.03 -5.20
N GLU A 109 30.89 24.35 -6.45
CA GLU A 109 31.38 25.67 -6.85
C GLU A 109 30.26 26.71 -6.82
N LEU A 110 29.09 26.36 -7.37
CA LEU A 110 27.89 27.20 -7.34
C LEU A 110 27.52 27.58 -5.91
N LEU A 111 27.40 26.60 -5.00
CA LEU A 111 27.06 26.82 -3.59
C LEU A 111 28.08 27.73 -2.90
N ARG A 112 29.38 27.51 -3.16
CA ARG A 112 30.46 28.36 -2.63
C ARG A 112 30.35 29.80 -3.12
N ASN A 113 30.09 30.00 -4.41
CA ASN A 113 29.96 31.32 -5.03
C ASN A 113 28.74 32.06 -4.46
N MET A 114 27.63 31.35 -4.23
CA MET A 114 26.42 31.92 -3.63
C MET A 114 26.59 32.29 -2.16
N LYS A 115 27.32 31.48 -1.37
CA LYS A 115 27.38 31.62 0.10
C LYS A 115 27.86 33.00 0.57
N SER A 116 28.68 33.66 -0.24
CA SER A 116 29.19 35.01 0.06
C SER A 116 28.14 36.12 -0.03
N GLN A 117 27.04 35.88 -0.74
CA GLN A 117 26.07 36.92 -1.13
C GLN A 117 24.62 36.56 -0.76
N TYR A 118 24.31 35.27 -0.65
CA TYR A 118 22.96 34.76 -0.46
C TYR A 118 22.90 33.81 0.72
N LYS A 119 21.74 33.79 1.37
CA LYS A 119 21.35 32.68 2.24
C LYS A 119 20.96 31.50 1.39
N ILE A 120 21.51 30.33 1.70
CA ILE A 120 21.25 29.10 0.96
C ILE A 120 20.43 28.19 1.85
N ALA A 121 19.31 27.71 1.35
CA ALA A 121 18.49 26.76 2.07
C ALA A 121 18.12 25.55 1.21
N ILE A 122 17.76 24.45 1.86
CA ILE A 122 17.25 23.25 1.22
C ILE A 122 15.85 22.92 1.74
N VAL A 123 14.94 22.59 0.82
CA VAL A 123 13.64 21.97 1.12
C VAL A 123 13.54 20.69 0.29
N THR A 124 13.55 19.53 0.94
CA THR A 124 13.49 18.21 0.28
C THR A 124 12.30 17.39 0.80
N SER A 125 11.81 16.47 -0.04
CA SER A 125 10.90 15.40 0.40
C SER A 125 11.64 14.14 0.86
N GLY A 126 12.98 14.14 0.85
CA GLY A 126 13.80 13.08 1.44
C GLY A 126 13.85 13.13 2.98
N SER A 127 14.36 12.07 3.60
CA SER A 127 14.57 12.02 5.05
C SER A 127 15.68 12.98 5.48
N ARG A 128 15.60 13.48 6.73
CA ARG A 128 16.63 14.31 7.34
C ARG A 128 17.94 13.57 7.46
N ALA A 129 17.89 12.29 7.86
CA ALA A 129 19.06 11.47 8.10
C ALA A 129 19.87 11.27 6.80
N ASP A 130 19.23 10.73 5.76
CA ASP A 130 19.88 10.40 4.49
C ASP A 130 20.43 11.65 3.80
N THR A 131 19.61 12.71 3.72
CA THR A 131 20.03 13.97 3.09
C THR A 131 21.20 14.60 3.84
N THR A 132 21.19 14.57 5.18
CA THR A 132 22.30 15.12 5.98
C THR A 132 23.59 14.33 5.75
N GLU A 133 23.51 13.02 5.63
CA GLU A 133 24.67 12.16 5.32
C GLU A 133 25.25 12.52 3.95
N LEU A 134 24.42 12.57 2.91
CA LEU A 134 24.85 12.94 1.56
C LEU A 134 25.45 14.35 1.50
N LEU A 135 24.82 15.34 2.14
CA LEU A 135 25.35 16.71 2.21
C LEU A 135 26.74 16.78 2.85
N LYS A 136 27.01 15.95 3.85
CA LYS A 136 28.31 15.85 4.53
C LYS A 136 29.32 15.09 3.68
N GLU A 137 28.91 13.96 3.12
CA GLU A 137 29.73 13.12 2.24
C GLU A 137 30.28 13.93 1.06
N PHE A 138 29.41 14.69 0.39
CA PHE A 138 29.81 15.56 -0.72
C PHE A 138 30.44 16.89 -0.28
N GLY A 139 30.59 17.13 1.03
CA GLY A 139 31.24 18.32 1.57
C GLY A 139 30.56 19.62 1.16
N ILE A 140 29.21 19.65 1.14
CA ILE A 140 28.42 20.85 0.83
C ILE A 140 27.57 21.34 1.99
N PHE A 141 27.44 20.55 3.07
CA PHE A 141 26.66 20.89 4.26
C PHE A 141 27.00 22.27 4.84
N GLN A 142 28.29 22.66 4.85
CA GLN A 142 28.75 23.94 5.39
C GLN A 142 28.25 25.18 4.63
N TYR A 143 27.74 25.02 3.41
CA TYR A 143 27.16 26.13 2.65
C TYR A 143 25.70 26.39 3.01
N ILE A 144 25.01 25.45 3.64
CA ILE A 144 23.56 25.52 3.89
C ILE A 144 23.30 26.30 5.18
N ASP A 145 22.52 27.39 5.09
CA ASP A 145 22.09 28.22 6.24
C ASP A 145 20.87 27.64 6.97
N ALA A 146 19.96 26.99 6.24
CA ALA A 146 18.76 26.36 6.78
C ALA A 146 18.34 25.16 5.94
N PHE A 147 17.80 24.13 6.57
CA PHE A 147 17.45 22.87 5.92
C PHE A 147 16.15 22.36 6.52
N ILE A 148 15.19 22.00 5.66
CA ILE A 148 13.91 21.36 6.00
C ILE A 148 13.78 20.08 5.17
N SER A 149 13.49 18.96 5.82
CA SER A 149 13.22 17.66 5.21
C SER A 149 11.74 17.27 5.33
N ALA A 150 11.37 16.09 4.81
CA ALA A 150 10.03 15.53 5.02
C ALA A 150 9.71 15.32 6.52
N ASP A 151 10.71 15.03 7.35
CA ASP A 151 10.54 14.76 8.78
C ASP A 151 10.22 16.04 9.60
N ASP A 152 10.47 17.22 9.02
CA ASP A 152 10.30 18.50 9.71
C ASP A 152 8.93 19.16 9.44
N VAL A 153 8.08 18.53 8.61
CA VAL A 153 6.80 19.09 8.16
C VAL A 153 5.66 18.09 8.28
N GLU A 154 4.45 18.60 8.52
CA GLU A 154 3.25 17.77 8.44
C GLU A 154 2.81 17.61 6.97
N ASN A 155 2.94 18.68 6.18
CA ASN A 155 2.53 18.70 4.78
C ASN A 155 3.75 18.94 3.88
N THR A 156 4.13 17.92 3.12
CA THR A 156 5.21 18.02 2.13
C THR A 156 4.78 18.81 0.89
N LYS A 157 5.74 19.12 0.01
CA LYS A 157 5.51 19.67 -1.34
C LYS A 157 4.37 18.88 -2.04
N PRO A 158 3.38 19.54 -2.68
CA PRO A 158 3.33 20.94 -3.11
C PRO A 158 2.83 21.94 -2.04
N HIS A 159 2.63 21.51 -0.79
CA HIS A 159 2.25 22.42 0.29
C HIS A 159 3.40 23.40 0.60
N PRO A 160 3.13 24.68 0.91
CA PRO A 160 4.18 25.69 1.09
C PRO A 160 4.90 25.62 2.44
N GLU A 161 4.45 24.75 3.36
CA GLU A 161 4.92 24.70 4.76
C GLU A 161 6.45 24.69 4.89
N GLY A 162 7.15 23.83 4.14
CA GLY A 162 8.61 23.76 4.22
C GLY A 162 9.30 25.06 3.80
N ILE A 163 8.82 25.70 2.73
CA ILE A 163 9.35 26.98 2.25
C ILE A 163 9.05 28.09 3.27
N LEU A 164 7.84 28.15 3.81
CA LEU A 164 7.45 29.13 4.82
C LEU A 164 8.30 29.00 6.10
N LYS A 165 8.59 27.77 6.55
CA LYS A 165 9.49 27.52 7.69
C LYS A 165 10.92 28.02 7.42
N ILE A 166 11.44 27.83 6.19
CA ILE A 166 12.73 28.39 5.78
C ILE A 166 12.71 29.92 5.81
N LEU A 167 11.68 30.55 5.25
CA LEU A 167 11.55 32.01 5.22
C LEU A 167 11.52 32.61 6.64
N ASP A 168 10.77 31.99 7.55
CA ASP A 168 10.72 32.38 8.95
C ASP A 168 12.08 32.18 9.64
N THR A 169 12.71 31.00 9.48
CA THR A 169 14.03 30.71 10.06
C THR A 169 15.10 31.71 9.62
N LEU A 170 15.07 32.11 8.34
CA LEU A 170 16.04 33.04 7.77
C LEU A 170 15.65 34.52 7.94
N GLN A 171 14.44 34.80 8.43
CA GLN A 171 13.86 36.15 8.55
C GLN A 171 13.91 36.89 7.18
N ILE A 172 13.36 36.23 6.16
CA ILE A 172 13.33 36.69 4.77
C ILE A 172 11.88 36.74 4.28
N SER A 173 11.52 37.81 3.57
CA SER A 173 10.19 37.94 2.98
C SER A 173 10.06 37.09 1.71
N PRO A 174 8.87 36.57 1.36
CA PRO A 174 8.69 35.72 0.17
C PRO A 174 9.22 36.33 -1.15
N ASN A 175 9.06 37.64 -1.33
CA ASN A 175 9.53 38.39 -2.50
C ASN A 175 11.07 38.54 -2.58
N GLU A 176 11.78 38.29 -1.48
CA GLU A 176 13.24 38.28 -1.36
C GLU A 176 13.84 36.86 -1.52
N ALA A 177 13.02 35.85 -1.80
CA ALA A 177 13.48 34.48 -2.00
C ALA A 177 13.19 33.98 -3.42
N VAL A 178 13.94 32.96 -3.83
CA VAL A 178 13.66 32.14 -5.01
C VAL A 178 13.76 30.67 -4.63
N TYR A 179 12.81 29.87 -5.09
CA TYR A 179 12.81 28.42 -4.94
C TYR A 179 13.18 27.74 -6.26
N VAL A 180 14.06 26.75 -6.22
CA VAL A 180 14.57 26.03 -7.39
C VAL A 180 14.32 24.54 -7.22
N GLY A 181 13.68 23.89 -8.20
CA GLY A 181 13.40 22.45 -8.15
C GLY A 181 13.17 21.85 -9.55
N ASP A 182 13.17 20.53 -9.65
CA ASP A 182 13.07 19.78 -10.91
C ASP A 182 11.69 19.16 -11.17
N LEU A 183 10.75 19.27 -10.22
CA LEU A 183 9.42 18.67 -10.34
C LEU A 183 8.31 19.73 -10.35
N PRO A 184 7.15 19.46 -10.99
CA PRO A 184 5.97 20.33 -10.94
C PRO A 184 5.53 20.69 -9.50
N LEU A 185 5.66 19.75 -8.57
CA LEU A 185 5.36 19.96 -7.14
C LEU A 185 6.25 21.03 -6.49
N ASP A 186 7.48 21.23 -6.98
CA ASP A 186 8.35 22.29 -6.49
C ASP A 186 7.84 23.67 -6.90
N ILE A 187 7.42 23.78 -8.16
CA ILE A 187 6.89 25.04 -8.70
C ILE A 187 5.58 25.40 -8.00
N LYS A 188 4.71 24.41 -7.75
CA LYS A 188 3.50 24.60 -6.95
C LYS A 188 3.82 25.04 -5.53
N ALA A 189 4.78 24.40 -4.86
CA ALA A 189 5.16 24.78 -3.49
C ALA A 189 5.66 26.22 -3.41
N GLY A 190 6.55 26.63 -4.32
CA GLY A 190 7.05 28.00 -4.36
C GLY A 190 5.96 29.03 -4.64
N LYS A 191 5.05 28.74 -5.58
CA LYS A 191 3.88 29.59 -5.86
C LYS A 191 2.95 29.72 -4.66
N ASN A 192 2.65 28.60 -4.00
CA ASN A 192 1.81 28.58 -2.80
C ASN A 192 2.46 29.34 -1.63
N ALA A 193 3.78 29.47 -1.62
CA ALA A 193 4.54 30.27 -0.66
C ALA A 193 4.73 31.74 -1.10
N GLU A 194 4.19 32.14 -2.25
CA GLU A 194 4.37 33.45 -2.88
C GLU A 194 5.84 33.81 -3.19
N VAL A 195 6.66 32.78 -3.41
CA VAL A 195 8.08 32.89 -3.75
C VAL A 195 8.26 32.72 -5.26
N LYS A 196 9.26 33.39 -5.85
CA LYS A 196 9.63 33.17 -7.26
C LYS A 196 10.16 31.77 -7.46
N THR A 197 9.87 31.16 -8.59
CA THR A 197 10.28 29.77 -8.88
C THR A 197 11.16 29.68 -10.11
N ILE A 198 12.19 28.84 -10.05
CA ILE A 198 13.00 28.45 -11.19
C ILE A 198 12.90 26.93 -11.31
N ALA A 199 12.45 26.43 -12.46
CA ALA A 199 12.48 25.01 -12.74
C ALA A 199 13.83 24.63 -13.36
N VAL A 200 14.41 23.52 -12.93
CA VAL A 200 15.61 22.92 -13.54
C VAL A 200 15.20 21.64 -14.27
N SER A 201 15.46 21.54 -15.57
CA SER A 201 15.11 20.34 -16.36
C SER A 201 16.19 19.27 -16.25
N THR A 202 16.75 19.07 -15.06
CA THR A 202 17.69 17.99 -14.72
C THR A 202 16.98 16.71 -14.30
N GLY A 203 15.73 16.83 -13.84
CA GLY A 203 14.89 15.70 -13.42
C GLY A 203 14.35 14.87 -14.59
N LEU A 204 13.48 13.92 -14.26
CA LEU A 204 12.88 12.98 -15.23
C LEU A 204 11.57 13.46 -15.85
N VAL A 205 11.04 14.57 -15.37
CA VAL A 205 9.78 15.12 -15.87
C VAL A 205 10.03 15.87 -17.19
N PRO A 206 9.18 15.69 -18.22
CA PRO A 206 9.29 16.44 -19.45
C PRO A 206 9.29 17.94 -19.19
N ARG A 207 10.15 18.68 -19.91
CA ARG A 207 10.23 20.14 -19.79
C ARG A 207 8.87 20.85 -19.94
N GLY A 208 8.00 20.33 -20.80
CA GLY A 208 6.66 20.86 -21.02
C GLY A 208 5.78 20.82 -19.76
N ASP A 209 5.92 19.79 -18.93
CA ASP A 209 5.18 19.65 -17.67
C ASP A 209 5.67 20.69 -16.65
N LEU A 210 6.98 21.01 -16.64
CA LEU A 210 7.53 22.11 -15.83
C LEU A 210 7.06 23.49 -16.31
N GLU A 211 7.02 23.70 -17.63
CA GLU A 211 6.54 24.95 -18.23
C GLU A 211 5.04 25.17 -17.99
N ALA A 212 4.24 24.10 -17.94
CA ALA A 212 2.81 24.16 -17.64
C ALA A 212 2.50 24.69 -16.23
N GLU A 213 3.44 24.54 -15.29
CA GLU A 213 3.33 25.12 -13.95
C GLU A 213 3.76 26.60 -13.91
N GLU A 214 4.06 27.22 -15.05
CA GLU A 214 4.44 28.63 -15.25
C GLU A 214 5.46 29.17 -14.22
N PRO A 215 6.67 28.58 -14.11
CA PRO A 215 7.72 29.10 -13.27
C PRO A 215 8.26 30.44 -13.81
N SER A 216 8.98 31.20 -12.97
CA SER A 216 9.62 32.45 -13.43
C SER A 216 10.66 32.20 -14.52
N LYS A 217 11.32 31.04 -14.50
CA LYS A 217 12.24 30.58 -15.54
C LYS A 217 12.38 29.07 -15.54
N VAL A 218 12.65 28.49 -16.70
CA VAL A 218 13.11 27.10 -16.84
C VAL A 218 14.53 27.10 -17.38
N VAL A 219 15.44 26.43 -16.68
CA VAL A 219 16.86 26.24 -17.08
C VAL A 219 17.14 24.75 -17.29
N ARG A 220 18.20 24.43 -18.03
CA ARG A 220 18.60 23.04 -18.30
C ARG A 220 19.41 22.43 -17.16
N HIS A 221 20.14 23.26 -16.42
CA HIS A 221 21.03 22.80 -15.37
C HIS A 221 21.05 23.78 -14.20
N VAL A 222 21.20 23.29 -12.97
CA VAL A 222 21.18 24.11 -11.75
C VAL A 222 22.25 25.20 -11.74
N THR A 223 23.39 24.99 -12.40
CA THR A 223 24.45 26.01 -12.49
C THR A 223 24.05 27.24 -13.30
N GLU A 224 23.03 27.15 -14.17
CA GLU A 224 22.57 28.29 -14.96
C GLU A 224 21.87 29.35 -14.09
N ILE A 225 21.49 29.04 -12.84
CA ILE A 225 20.93 30.04 -11.91
C ILE A 225 21.89 31.20 -11.67
N SER A 226 23.21 31.00 -11.83
CA SER A 226 24.21 32.07 -11.71
C SER A 226 24.03 33.17 -12.74
N THR A 227 23.36 32.87 -13.86
CA THR A 227 23.06 33.86 -14.92
C THR A 227 21.78 34.65 -14.65
N LEU A 228 20.91 34.13 -13.79
CA LEU A 228 19.60 34.70 -13.48
C LEU A 228 19.62 35.55 -12.21
N ILE A 229 20.42 35.14 -11.23
CA ILE A 229 20.55 35.79 -9.93
C ILE A 229 21.83 36.63 -9.93
N PRO A 230 21.74 37.97 -9.78
CA PRO A 230 22.90 38.86 -9.89
C PRO A 230 24.04 38.52 -8.92
N GLY A 231 25.28 38.82 -9.29
CA GLY A 231 26.43 38.74 -8.39
C GLY A 231 27.00 37.33 -8.16
N ILE A 232 26.30 36.26 -8.55
CA ILE A 232 26.86 34.90 -8.52
C ILE A 232 27.88 34.75 -9.67
N ALA A 233 29.11 34.34 -9.35
CA ALA A 233 30.10 34.05 -10.37
C ALA A 233 29.64 32.87 -11.26
N PRO A 234 29.72 32.98 -12.60
CA PRO A 234 29.32 31.91 -13.50
C PRO A 234 30.11 30.62 -13.23
N THR A 235 29.40 29.49 -13.19
CA THR A 235 30.02 28.16 -13.06
C THR A 235 29.98 27.47 -14.41
N SER A 236 31.16 27.24 -15.01
CA SER A 236 31.25 26.62 -16.35
C SER A 236 31.22 25.10 -16.22
N VAL A 237 30.21 24.49 -16.85
CA VAL A 237 30.00 23.04 -16.86
C VAL A 237 29.62 22.61 -18.27
N ASP A 238 30.11 21.45 -18.69
CA ASP A 238 29.59 20.77 -19.87
C ASP A 238 28.25 20.10 -19.51
N ILE A 239 27.17 20.83 -19.71
CA ILE A 239 25.81 20.41 -19.34
C ILE A 239 25.42 19.13 -20.08
N ASP A 240 25.77 19.02 -21.36
CA ASP A 240 25.39 17.85 -22.16
C ASP A 240 26.14 16.60 -21.68
N ALA A 241 27.43 16.72 -21.33
CA ALA A 241 28.18 15.61 -20.74
C ALA A 241 27.66 15.21 -19.35
N ASP A 242 27.25 16.17 -18.52
CA ASP A 242 26.77 15.89 -17.16
C ASP A 242 25.40 15.20 -17.15
N LEU A 243 24.48 15.66 -18.01
CA LEU A 243 23.16 15.04 -18.20
C LEU A 243 23.24 13.67 -18.88
N ALA A 244 24.32 13.38 -19.62
CA ALA A 244 24.55 12.09 -20.27
C ALA A 244 25.23 11.04 -19.39
N LYS A 245 25.55 11.36 -18.12
CA LYS A 245 26.12 10.38 -17.17
C LYS A 245 25.19 9.18 -17.00
N THR A 246 25.78 8.02 -16.72
CA THR A 246 25.06 6.76 -16.47
C THR A 246 25.69 6.00 -15.31
N ILE A 247 24.99 4.98 -14.80
CA ILE A 247 25.54 4.05 -13.82
C ILE A 247 26.52 3.11 -14.52
N GLU A 248 27.77 3.10 -14.05
CA GLU A 248 28.87 2.29 -14.62
C GLU A 248 28.76 0.82 -14.18
N GLU A 249 28.58 0.59 -12.87
CA GLU A 249 28.47 -0.76 -12.31
C GLU A 249 27.00 -1.16 -12.21
N ARG A 250 26.45 -1.71 -13.30
CA ARG A 250 25.11 -2.32 -13.30
C ARG A 250 25.19 -3.77 -12.83
N ARG A 251 24.09 -4.28 -12.23
CA ARG A 251 23.98 -5.71 -11.90
C ARG A 251 24.06 -6.52 -13.19
N GLU A 252 24.64 -7.72 -13.09
CA GLU A 252 24.66 -8.64 -14.22
C GLU A 252 23.24 -8.96 -14.67
N PHE A 253 22.98 -8.75 -15.96
CA PHE A 253 21.67 -8.99 -16.52
C PHE A 253 21.41 -10.49 -16.64
N VAL A 254 20.37 -10.96 -15.96
CA VAL A 254 19.84 -12.31 -16.07
C VAL A 254 18.35 -12.22 -16.43
N PRO A 255 17.92 -12.68 -17.62
CA PRO A 255 16.50 -12.76 -17.96
C PRO A 255 15.73 -13.56 -16.91
N LYS A 256 14.52 -13.13 -16.56
CA LYS A 256 13.67 -13.91 -15.63
C LYS A 256 13.41 -15.33 -16.16
N SER A 257 13.31 -15.47 -17.48
CA SER A 257 13.12 -16.75 -18.19
C SER A 257 14.30 -17.73 -18.06
N GLU A 258 15.51 -17.24 -17.80
CA GLU A 258 16.74 -18.05 -17.68
C GLU A 258 17.14 -18.36 -16.23
N GLU A 259 16.41 -17.83 -15.23
CA GLU A 259 16.66 -18.17 -13.84
C GLU A 259 16.26 -19.62 -13.54
N LYS A 260 17.24 -20.40 -13.06
CA LYS A 260 16.99 -21.74 -12.51
C LYS A 260 16.08 -21.72 -11.28
N LYS A 261 15.97 -20.55 -10.64
CA LYS A 261 15.23 -20.29 -9.41
C LYS A 261 13.92 -19.60 -9.76
N VAL A 262 12.80 -20.29 -9.55
CA VAL A 262 11.45 -19.74 -9.78
C VAL A 262 11.20 -18.59 -8.78
N SER A 263 10.58 -17.49 -9.23
CA SER A 263 10.30 -16.33 -8.37
C SER A 263 9.39 -16.70 -7.19
N PHE A 264 9.42 -15.91 -6.11
CA PHE A 264 8.56 -16.15 -4.95
C PHE A 264 7.07 -16.12 -5.30
N SER A 265 6.66 -15.17 -6.17
CA SER A 265 5.29 -15.05 -6.69
C SER A 265 4.85 -16.31 -7.45
N ASP A 266 5.70 -16.79 -8.36
CA ASP A 266 5.43 -17.99 -9.16
C ASP A 266 5.35 -19.26 -8.29
N ARG A 267 6.18 -19.34 -7.22
CA ARG A 267 6.14 -20.44 -6.25
C ARG A 267 4.88 -20.41 -5.40
N LEU A 268 4.43 -19.25 -4.95
CA LEU A 268 3.15 -19.12 -4.24
C LEU A 268 1.97 -19.59 -5.11
N LYS A 269 2.03 -19.30 -6.42
CA LYS A 269 1.00 -19.73 -7.38
C LYS A 269 1.02 -21.23 -7.66
N SER A 270 2.17 -21.90 -7.58
CA SER A 270 2.33 -23.30 -8.01
C SER A 270 1.88 -24.35 -7.00
N ILE A 271 1.80 -24.05 -5.70
CA ILE A 271 1.33 -24.99 -4.67
C ILE A 271 -0.14 -25.33 -4.94
N SER A 272 -0.55 -26.57 -5.20
CA SER A 272 -1.96 -26.94 -5.45
C SER A 272 -2.88 -26.78 -4.23
N ILE A 273 -4.21 -26.79 -4.42
CA ILE A 273 -5.18 -26.67 -3.31
C ILE A 273 -5.04 -27.87 -2.36
N ASP A 274 -4.79 -29.06 -2.91
CA ASP A 274 -4.62 -30.26 -2.12
C ASP A 274 -3.28 -30.26 -1.38
N GLU A 275 -2.21 -29.74 -1.99
CA GLU A 275 -0.95 -29.48 -1.27
C GLU A 275 -1.12 -28.44 -0.17
N LEU A 276 -1.87 -27.36 -0.37
CA LEU A 276 -2.19 -26.40 0.70
C LEU A 276 -2.96 -27.06 1.85
N LYS A 277 -3.97 -27.89 1.54
CA LYS A 277 -4.71 -28.64 2.56
C LYS A 277 -3.83 -29.62 3.31
N GLU A 278 -2.91 -30.31 2.62
CA GLU A 278 -1.96 -31.22 3.27
C GLU A 278 -0.91 -30.46 4.10
N LEU A 279 -0.48 -29.29 3.63
CA LEU A 279 0.48 -28.41 4.31
C LEU A 279 -0.12 -27.79 5.58
N LEU A 280 -1.40 -27.39 5.54
CA LEU A 280 -2.16 -26.93 6.71
C LEU A 280 -2.38 -28.02 7.79
N LYS A 281 -2.22 -29.30 7.43
CA LYS A 281 -2.25 -30.43 8.38
C LYS A 281 -0.88 -30.72 9.00
N GLN A 282 0.19 -30.12 8.48
CA GLN A 282 1.55 -30.33 9.00
C GLN A 282 1.81 -29.44 10.21
N PRO A 283 2.75 -29.82 11.10
CA PRO A 283 3.21 -28.94 12.17
C PRO A 283 3.77 -27.63 11.59
N TYR A 284 3.59 -26.51 12.29
CA TYR A 284 4.05 -25.19 11.83
C TYR A 284 5.56 -25.13 11.52
N GLN A 285 6.38 -25.97 12.18
CA GLN A 285 7.82 -26.10 11.88
C GLN A 285 8.07 -26.56 10.43
N PHE A 286 7.26 -27.49 9.93
CA PHE A 286 7.36 -27.96 8.56
C PHE A 286 6.95 -26.86 7.56
N ILE A 287 5.90 -26.11 7.88
CA ILE A 287 5.44 -24.97 7.08
C ILE A 287 6.55 -23.91 6.99
N ARG A 288 7.22 -23.62 8.10
CA ARG A 288 8.37 -22.72 8.17
C ARG A 288 9.54 -23.20 7.31
N GLU A 289 9.93 -24.47 7.43
CA GLU A 289 11.01 -25.04 6.61
C GLU A 289 10.70 -24.89 5.12
N LYS A 290 9.45 -25.16 4.71
CA LYS A 290 9.02 -25.01 3.32
C LYS A 290 9.04 -23.54 2.84
N LEU A 291 8.62 -22.62 3.70
CA LEU A 291 8.68 -21.18 3.41
C LEU A 291 10.13 -20.73 3.24
N ASN A 292 11.03 -21.15 4.12
CA ASN A 292 12.45 -20.84 4.04
C ASN A 292 13.08 -21.42 2.76
N GLU A 293 12.76 -22.65 2.37
CA GLU A 293 13.18 -23.23 1.08
C GLU A 293 12.71 -22.36 -0.10
N MET A 294 11.46 -21.89 -0.10
CA MET A 294 10.93 -21.03 -1.17
C MET A 294 11.66 -19.69 -1.27
N LEU A 295 12.21 -19.19 -0.15
CA LEU A 295 12.85 -17.89 -0.05
C LEU A 295 14.35 -17.93 -0.31
N GLU A 296 15.05 -18.93 0.22
CA GLU A 296 16.46 -19.21 -0.11
C GLU A 296 16.65 -19.50 -1.60
N GLU A 297 15.63 -20.10 -2.22
CA GLU A 297 15.60 -20.34 -3.64
C GLU A 297 14.97 -19.21 -4.47
N SER A 298 14.69 -18.05 -3.88
CA SER A 298 14.27 -16.86 -4.62
C SER A 298 15.47 -15.96 -4.94
N SER A 299 15.38 -15.20 -6.04
CA SER A 299 16.37 -14.17 -6.42
C SER A 299 16.09 -12.80 -5.78
N ALA A 300 15.05 -12.71 -4.95
CA ALA A 300 14.72 -11.50 -4.20
C ALA A 300 15.81 -11.22 -3.16
N GLY A 301 16.18 -9.95 -2.97
CA GLY A 301 17.22 -9.53 -2.03
C GLY A 301 16.92 -9.93 -0.58
N ASN A 302 17.73 -9.44 0.37
CA ASN A 302 17.53 -9.75 1.78
C ASN A 302 16.14 -9.29 2.26
N ILE A 303 15.21 -10.24 2.43
CA ILE A 303 13.82 -9.97 2.82
C ILE A 303 13.74 -9.29 4.18
N GLN A 304 14.66 -9.62 5.10
CA GLN A 304 14.72 -8.92 6.39
C GLN A 304 14.98 -7.44 6.18
N GLU A 305 15.95 -7.09 5.33
CA GLU A 305 16.25 -5.68 5.02
C GLU A 305 15.05 -4.98 4.38
N ALA A 306 14.33 -5.65 3.48
CA ALA A 306 13.11 -5.11 2.88
C ALA A 306 11.98 -4.90 3.89
N LEU A 307 11.90 -5.73 4.94
CA LEU A 307 10.87 -5.64 5.97
C LEU A 307 11.19 -4.64 7.09
N THR A 308 12.42 -4.09 7.15
CA THR A 308 12.76 -2.99 8.09
C THR A 308 11.87 -1.76 7.91
N VAL A 309 11.28 -1.60 6.73
CA VAL A 309 10.35 -0.49 6.39
C VAL A 309 9.08 -0.51 7.25
N PHE A 310 8.81 -1.62 7.94
CA PHE A 310 7.69 -1.80 8.85
C PHE A 310 8.07 -1.65 10.33
N GLU A 311 9.32 -1.33 10.66
CA GLU A 311 9.72 -1.07 12.04
C GLU A 311 8.93 0.13 12.61
N GLY A 312 8.18 -0.09 13.69
CA GLY A 312 7.33 0.91 14.33
C GLY A 312 5.99 1.16 13.64
N VAL A 313 5.64 0.39 12.61
CA VAL A 313 4.32 0.39 11.93
C VAL A 313 3.88 -1.03 11.60
N GLU A 314 4.03 -1.95 12.56
CA GLU A 314 3.78 -3.38 12.38
C GLU A 314 2.32 -3.71 12.00
N GLU A 315 1.37 -2.85 12.38
CA GLU A 315 -0.02 -2.94 11.94
C GLU A 315 -0.16 -2.86 10.42
N ASP A 316 0.67 -2.06 9.74
CA ASP A 316 0.64 -1.95 8.28
C ASP A 316 1.23 -3.20 7.62
N LEU A 317 2.21 -3.86 8.24
CA LEU A 317 2.71 -5.15 7.76
C LEU A 317 1.59 -6.18 7.70
N LEU A 318 0.78 -6.26 8.77
CA LEU A 318 -0.33 -7.19 8.86
C LEU A 318 -1.42 -6.89 7.82
N ARG A 319 -1.73 -5.60 7.60
CA ARG A 319 -2.62 -5.19 6.50
C ARG A 319 -2.06 -5.57 5.13
N VAL A 320 -0.76 -5.35 4.90
CA VAL A 320 -0.11 -5.74 3.63
C VAL A 320 -0.16 -7.26 3.42
N VAL A 321 -0.01 -8.05 4.48
CA VAL A 321 -0.16 -9.52 4.42
C VAL A 321 -1.58 -9.91 3.99
N GLY A 322 -2.61 -9.32 4.60
CA GLY A 322 -4.01 -9.56 4.21
C GLY A 322 -4.29 -9.15 2.76
N LEU A 323 -3.80 -7.97 2.37
CA LEU A 323 -3.93 -7.40 1.03
C LEU A 323 -3.32 -8.31 -0.04
N ILE A 324 -2.04 -8.64 0.10
CA ILE A 324 -1.31 -9.51 -0.83
C ILE A 324 -1.93 -10.91 -0.85
N GLY A 325 -2.32 -11.43 0.31
CA GLY A 325 -2.91 -12.76 0.43
C GLY A 325 -4.17 -12.94 -0.41
N LEU A 326 -5.09 -11.98 -0.36
CA LEU A 326 -6.33 -12.08 -1.14
C LEU A 326 -6.08 -11.86 -2.64
N HIS A 327 -5.22 -10.92 -3.03
CA HIS A 327 -4.84 -10.74 -4.43
C HIS A 327 -4.17 -11.99 -5.01
N ALA A 328 -3.29 -12.64 -4.25
CA ALA A 328 -2.69 -13.91 -4.63
C ALA A 328 -3.73 -15.02 -4.83
N LEU A 329 -4.71 -15.11 -3.93
CA LEU A 329 -5.82 -16.05 -4.07
C LEU A 329 -6.66 -15.74 -5.32
N ASN A 330 -6.99 -14.47 -5.57
CA ASN A 330 -7.78 -14.07 -6.74
C ASN A 330 -7.07 -14.44 -8.06
N GLU A 331 -5.79 -14.08 -8.21
CA GLU A 331 -5.02 -14.40 -9.41
C GLU A 331 -4.94 -15.91 -9.65
N ARG A 332 -4.73 -16.68 -8.57
CA ARG A 332 -4.70 -18.14 -8.61
C ARG A 332 -6.03 -18.73 -9.07
N LEU A 333 -7.15 -18.15 -8.66
CA LEU A 333 -8.48 -18.58 -9.07
C LEU A 333 -8.85 -18.11 -10.49
N GLY A 334 -7.96 -17.44 -11.22
CA GLY A 334 -8.25 -16.93 -12.58
C GLY A 334 -9.13 -15.66 -12.57
N ASP A 335 -8.89 -14.79 -11.58
CA ASP A 335 -9.60 -13.54 -11.32
C ASP A 335 -11.10 -13.71 -11.03
N VAL A 336 -11.47 -14.84 -10.41
CA VAL A 336 -12.87 -15.12 -10.08
C VAL A 336 -13.44 -14.09 -9.10
N LEU A 337 -12.67 -13.69 -8.08
CA LEU A 337 -13.13 -12.70 -7.10
C LEU A 337 -13.31 -11.33 -7.75
N PHE A 338 -12.35 -10.92 -8.59
CA PHE A 338 -12.48 -9.69 -9.41
C PHE A 338 -13.77 -9.72 -10.23
N LYS A 339 -13.95 -10.74 -11.08
CA LYS A 339 -15.14 -10.88 -11.94
C LYS A 339 -16.44 -10.91 -11.14
N LEU A 340 -16.43 -11.54 -9.97
CA LEU A 340 -17.59 -11.60 -9.07
C LEU A 340 -17.93 -10.22 -8.51
N PHE A 341 -16.95 -9.50 -7.99
CA PHE A 341 -17.15 -8.19 -7.36
C PHE A 341 -17.47 -7.08 -8.36
N GLN A 342 -17.14 -7.23 -9.64
CA GLN A 342 -17.63 -6.33 -10.70
C GLN A 342 -19.15 -6.39 -10.91
N THR A 343 -19.85 -7.37 -10.32
CA THR A 343 -21.32 -7.43 -10.36
C THR A 343 -21.92 -6.91 -9.06
N GLU A 344 -22.99 -6.13 -9.15
CA GLU A 344 -23.71 -5.59 -7.98
C GLU A 344 -24.05 -6.68 -6.95
N TYR A 345 -24.56 -7.83 -7.41
CA TYR A 345 -24.89 -8.99 -6.56
C TYR A 345 -23.66 -9.68 -5.97
N GLY A 346 -22.61 -9.88 -6.75
CA GLY A 346 -21.40 -10.54 -6.26
C GLY A 346 -20.62 -9.68 -5.28
N SER A 347 -20.62 -8.37 -5.50
CA SER A 347 -20.08 -7.35 -4.60
C SER A 347 -20.82 -7.34 -3.26
N TYR A 348 -22.16 -7.32 -3.29
CA TYR A 348 -23.00 -7.42 -2.10
C TYR A 348 -22.80 -8.73 -1.32
N LEU A 349 -22.84 -9.89 -2.01
CA LEU A 349 -22.61 -11.18 -1.36
C LEU A 349 -21.19 -11.30 -0.81
N GLY A 350 -20.20 -10.73 -1.50
CA GLY A 350 -18.82 -10.63 -1.02
C GLY A 350 -18.75 -9.89 0.31
N TYR A 351 -19.34 -8.69 0.37
CA TYR A 351 -19.39 -7.87 1.58
C TYR A 351 -20.09 -8.60 2.74
N LEU A 352 -21.26 -9.21 2.50
CA LEU A 352 -21.97 -9.97 3.53
C LEU A 352 -21.16 -11.15 4.07
N ASN A 353 -20.49 -11.90 3.19
CA ASN A 353 -19.66 -13.03 3.61
C ASN A 353 -18.43 -12.56 4.39
N TYR A 354 -17.79 -11.47 3.96
CA TYR A 354 -16.67 -10.88 4.69
C TYR A 354 -17.10 -10.44 6.09
N GLU A 355 -18.16 -9.63 6.20
CA GLU A 355 -18.71 -9.17 7.48
C GLU A 355 -19.09 -10.35 8.39
N PHE A 356 -19.71 -11.38 7.82
CA PHE A 356 -20.05 -12.58 8.57
C PHE A 356 -18.80 -13.29 9.11
N ILE A 357 -17.79 -13.53 8.26
CA ILE A 357 -16.56 -14.23 8.64
C ILE A 357 -15.79 -13.42 9.68
N GLU A 358 -15.60 -12.12 9.45
CA GLU A 358 -14.89 -11.23 10.36
C GLU A 358 -15.61 -11.16 11.70
N GLN A 359 -16.90 -10.79 11.75
CA GLN A 359 -17.66 -10.67 12.99
C GLN A 359 -17.73 -11.99 13.76
N THR A 360 -17.91 -13.12 13.06
CA THR A 360 -17.91 -14.45 13.68
C THR A 360 -16.55 -14.74 14.30
N THR A 361 -15.48 -14.53 13.54
CA THR A 361 -14.11 -14.74 14.02
C THR A 361 -13.85 -13.89 15.26
N MET A 362 -14.06 -12.57 15.17
CA MET A 362 -13.77 -11.60 16.23
C MET A 362 -14.62 -11.74 17.49
N THR A 363 -15.85 -12.28 17.37
CA THR A 363 -16.78 -12.42 18.52
C THR A 363 -16.71 -13.80 19.17
N VAL A 364 -16.52 -14.86 18.38
CA VAL A 364 -16.66 -16.24 18.84
C VAL A 364 -15.36 -16.82 19.34
N LEU A 365 -14.25 -16.54 18.65
CA LEU A 365 -12.97 -17.14 19.01
C LEU A 365 -12.48 -16.55 20.33
N PRO A 366 -11.98 -17.38 21.25
CA PRO A 366 -11.42 -16.89 22.49
C PRO A 366 -10.01 -16.31 22.28
N ASP A 367 -9.58 -15.45 23.19
CA ASP A 367 -8.28 -14.78 23.14
C ASP A 367 -7.12 -15.78 23.06
N GLU A 368 -7.25 -16.95 23.70
CA GLU A 368 -6.23 -18.01 23.62
C GLU A 368 -6.05 -18.55 22.20
N VAL A 369 -7.13 -18.68 21.42
CA VAL A 369 -7.05 -19.13 20.02
C VAL A 369 -6.43 -18.05 19.14
N PHE A 370 -6.75 -16.79 19.38
CA PHE A 370 -6.08 -15.69 18.68
C PHE A 370 -4.58 -15.67 18.99
N ASP A 371 -4.20 -15.91 20.24
CA ASP A 371 -2.79 -15.95 20.64
C ASP A 371 -2.08 -17.16 20.00
N GLU A 372 -2.72 -18.32 19.94
CA GLU A 372 -2.18 -19.50 19.22
C GLU A 372 -1.97 -19.21 17.73
N ILE A 373 -2.95 -18.60 17.05
CA ILE A 373 -2.84 -18.24 15.62
C ILE A 373 -1.72 -17.20 15.43
N LYS A 374 -1.67 -16.17 16.28
CA LYS A 374 -0.62 -15.15 16.26
C LYS A 374 0.76 -15.79 16.41
N ILE A 375 0.97 -16.58 17.46
CA ILE A 375 2.24 -17.25 17.74
C ILE A 375 2.64 -18.15 16.58
N MET A 376 1.68 -18.90 16.00
CA MET A 376 1.93 -19.75 14.85
C MET A 376 2.40 -18.94 13.63
N LEU A 377 1.69 -17.87 13.27
CA LEU A 377 2.03 -17.04 12.11
C LEU A 377 3.39 -16.33 12.28
N ILE A 378 3.64 -15.78 13.48
CA ILE A 378 4.92 -15.18 13.84
C ILE A 378 6.05 -16.23 13.80
N ALA A 379 5.80 -17.45 14.30
CA ALA A 379 6.81 -18.52 14.29
C ALA A 379 7.15 -18.99 12.87
N ILE A 380 6.17 -19.02 11.96
CA ILE A 380 6.37 -19.31 10.54
C ILE A 380 7.24 -18.23 9.88
N ALA A 381 7.01 -16.96 10.21
CA ALA A 381 7.72 -15.83 9.61
C ALA A 381 9.03 -15.43 10.33
N ARG A 382 9.42 -16.12 11.42
CA ARG A 382 10.50 -15.69 12.32
C ARG A 382 11.79 -15.29 11.60
N ASP A 383 12.25 -16.11 10.67
CA ASP A 383 13.53 -15.90 9.99
C ASP A 383 13.47 -14.79 8.93
N LEU A 384 12.27 -14.27 8.65
CA LEU A 384 12.03 -13.21 7.67
C LEU A 384 11.93 -11.84 8.33
N LEU A 385 11.49 -11.81 9.58
CA LEU A 385 11.20 -10.59 10.30
C LEU A 385 12.49 -10.00 10.89
N PRO A 386 12.75 -8.69 10.73
CA PRO A 386 13.70 -7.97 11.57
C PRO A 386 13.38 -8.18 13.05
N GLU A 387 14.41 -8.20 13.90
CA GLU A 387 14.21 -8.44 15.34
C GLU A 387 13.26 -7.43 15.99
N ALA A 388 13.36 -6.15 15.62
CA ALA A 388 12.47 -5.11 16.13
C ALA A 388 10.99 -5.38 15.78
N VAL A 389 10.71 -5.73 14.52
CA VAL A 389 9.36 -6.07 14.05
C VAL A 389 8.84 -7.31 14.74
N TYR A 390 9.67 -8.35 14.88
CA TYR A 390 9.30 -9.59 15.55
C TYR A 390 8.86 -9.36 17.00
N ASP A 391 9.66 -8.61 17.76
CA ASP A 391 9.38 -8.32 19.17
C ASP A 391 8.09 -7.51 19.32
N GLN A 392 7.84 -6.54 18.44
CA GLN A 392 6.59 -5.77 18.46
C GLN A 392 5.38 -6.64 18.13
N LEU A 393 5.46 -7.49 17.10
CA LEU A 393 4.37 -8.42 16.75
C LEU A 393 4.06 -9.41 17.90
N LEU A 394 5.08 -9.90 18.62
CA LEU A 394 4.86 -10.77 19.79
C LEU A 394 4.09 -10.04 20.90
N ASN A 395 4.47 -8.79 21.17
CA ASN A 395 3.88 -7.96 22.23
C ASN A 395 2.50 -7.39 21.85
N MET A 396 2.12 -7.44 20.56
CA MET A 396 0.81 -6.99 20.09
C MET A 396 -0.32 -7.84 20.68
N ALA A 397 -1.45 -7.19 20.99
CA ALA A 397 -2.63 -7.90 21.44
C ALA A 397 -3.11 -8.88 20.34
N PRO A 398 -3.44 -10.14 20.69
CA PRO A 398 -3.84 -11.13 19.69
C PRO A 398 -5.03 -10.72 18.83
N PHE A 399 -5.99 -10.02 19.42
CA PHE A 399 -7.14 -9.47 18.73
C PHE A 399 -6.71 -8.46 17.64
N ASP A 400 -5.87 -7.49 18.00
CA ASP A 400 -5.41 -6.45 17.07
C ASP A 400 -4.61 -7.06 15.92
N PHE A 401 -3.75 -8.04 16.21
CA PHE A 401 -2.96 -8.76 15.21
C PHE A 401 -3.85 -9.34 14.09
N ILE A 402 -4.94 -10.02 14.47
CA ILE A 402 -5.86 -10.63 13.51
C ILE A 402 -6.74 -9.57 12.84
N SER A 403 -7.17 -8.55 13.57
CA SER A 403 -7.97 -7.44 13.04
C SER A 403 -7.25 -6.71 11.92
N TYR A 404 -5.94 -6.45 12.04
CA TYR A 404 -5.18 -5.77 10.99
C TYR A 404 -5.02 -6.62 9.72
N ILE A 405 -4.95 -7.95 9.85
CA ILE A 405 -4.96 -8.85 8.68
C ILE A 405 -6.31 -8.75 7.95
N PHE A 406 -7.43 -8.80 8.69
CA PHE A 406 -8.77 -8.63 8.11
C PHE A 406 -8.93 -7.28 7.41
N GLU A 407 -8.44 -6.20 8.02
CA GLU A 407 -8.45 -4.88 7.39
C GLU A 407 -7.70 -4.88 6.05
N GLY A 408 -6.57 -5.59 5.96
CA GLY A 408 -5.86 -5.83 4.71
C GLY A 408 -6.67 -6.60 3.66
N VAL A 409 -7.36 -7.67 4.07
CA VAL A 409 -8.26 -8.44 3.20
C VAL A 409 -9.37 -7.54 2.65
N ARG A 410 -9.97 -6.69 3.50
CA ARG A 410 -11.00 -5.73 3.10
C ARG A 410 -10.48 -4.76 2.04
N LEU A 411 -9.27 -4.22 2.21
CA LEU A 411 -8.62 -3.37 1.20
C LEU A 411 -8.48 -4.09 -0.13
N ALA A 412 -8.01 -5.35 -0.15
CA ALA A 412 -7.92 -6.13 -1.38
C ALA A 412 -9.29 -6.40 -2.01
N MET A 413 -10.34 -6.61 -1.22
CA MET A 413 -11.69 -6.77 -1.79
C MET A 413 -12.13 -5.49 -2.50
N MET A 414 -11.88 -4.32 -1.90
CA MET A 414 -12.18 -3.02 -2.52
C MET A 414 -11.38 -2.81 -3.81
N ASP A 415 -10.08 -3.13 -3.81
CA ASP A 415 -9.23 -3.11 -4.99
C ASP A 415 -9.81 -3.96 -6.14
N LEU A 416 -10.36 -5.12 -5.80
CA LEU A 416 -10.97 -6.05 -6.75
C LEU A 416 -12.36 -5.61 -7.24
N GLY A 417 -12.81 -4.41 -6.86
CA GLY A 417 -14.07 -3.80 -7.29
C GLY A 417 -15.23 -4.08 -6.34
N MET A 418 -14.98 -4.54 -5.12
CA MET A 418 -16.03 -4.61 -4.11
C MET A 418 -16.41 -3.18 -3.69
N GLU A 419 -17.66 -2.83 -3.94
CA GLU A 419 -18.27 -1.61 -3.44
C GLU A 419 -18.93 -1.93 -2.09
N ILE A 420 -18.76 -1.03 -1.13
CA ILE A 420 -19.42 -1.14 0.17
C ILE A 420 -20.78 -0.48 0.01
N PHE A 421 -21.84 -1.28 0.05
CA PHE A 421 -23.21 -0.78 -0.07
C PHE A 421 -23.88 -0.65 1.28
N GLU A 422 -24.69 0.39 1.42
CA GLU A 422 -25.81 0.32 2.36
C GLU A 422 -26.91 -0.57 1.76
N ILE A 423 -27.66 -1.29 2.60
CA ILE A 423 -28.79 -2.14 2.15
C ILE A 423 -29.74 -1.36 1.25
N ARG A 424 -29.92 -0.08 1.52
CA ARG A 424 -30.77 0.79 0.72
C ARG A 424 -30.30 1.01 -0.70
N GLU A 425 -28.99 1.06 -0.90
CA GLU A 425 -28.39 1.25 -2.23
C GLU A 425 -28.58 0.00 -3.10
N PHE A 426 -28.43 -1.19 -2.51
CA PHE A 426 -28.60 -2.46 -3.23
C PHE A 426 -30.06 -2.78 -3.60
N ILE A 427 -30.97 -2.50 -2.68
CA ILE A 427 -32.38 -2.85 -2.86
C ILE A 427 -33.13 -1.72 -3.62
N GLY A 428 -32.68 -0.47 -3.50
CA GLY A 428 -33.09 0.70 -4.30
C GLY A 428 -34.58 1.04 -4.23
N ASP A 429 -35.06 1.79 -5.23
CA ASP A 429 -36.48 2.21 -5.41
C ASP A 429 -37.48 1.05 -5.60
N LYS A 430 -37.01 -0.21 -5.52
CA LYS A 430 -37.85 -1.40 -5.68
C LYS A 430 -38.82 -1.57 -4.51
N PHE A 431 -38.59 -0.88 -3.39
CA PHE A 431 -39.39 -0.91 -2.18
C PHE A 431 -39.65 0.51 -1.69
N SER A 432 -40.81 0.72 -1.08
CA SER A 432 -41.15 1.99 -0.44
C SER A 432 -40.23 2.29 0.75
N ASP A 433 -40.13 3.57 1.13
CA ASP A 433 -39.31 3.98 2.29
C ASP A 433 -39.70 3.23 3.58
N ASP A 434 -40.98 2.91 3.78
CA ASP A 434 -41.45 2.14 4.93
C ASP A 434 -40.99 0.67 4.87
N GLU A 435 -40.99 0.06 3.69
CA GLU A 435 -40.47 -1.29 3.47
C GLU A 435 -38.93 -1.32 3.63
N MET A 436 -38.24 -0.28 3.17
CA MET A 436 -36.79 -0.15 3.33
C MET A 436 -36.37 0.04 4.78
N ASN A 437 -37.07 0.90 5.52
CA ASN A 437 -36.87 1.05 6.96
C ASN A 437 -37.14 -0.27 7.70
N ALA A 438 -38.13 -1.06 7.25
CA ALA A 438 -38.40 -2.38 7.82
C ALA A 438 -37.29 -3.38 7.49
N ILE A 439 -36.74 -3.39 6.27
CA ILE A 439 -35.64 -4.26 5.89
C ILE A 439 -34.36 -3.89 6.65
N GLU A 440 -34.02 -2.61 6.76
CA GLU A 440 -32.89 -2.14 7.56
C GLU A 440 -33.05 -2.48 9.04
N PHE A 441 -34.26 -2.34 9.58
CA PHE A 441 -34.57 -2.76 10.95
C PHE A 441 -34.44 -4.27 11.13
N ILE A 442 -34.95 -5.07 10.19
CA ILE A 442 -34.81 -6.53 10.20
C ILE A 442 -33.34 -6.91 10.11
N TRP A 443 -32.55 -6.24 9.27
CA TRP A 443 -31.12 -6.48 9.17
C TRP A 443 -30.37 -6.10 10.45
N ALA A 444 -30.66 -4.93 11.03
CA ALA A 444 -30.11 -4.52 12.31
C ALA A 444 -30.49 -5.52 13.42
N LEU A 445 -31.71 -6.05 13.39
CA LEU A 445 -32.19 -7.08 14.31
C LEU A 445 -31.47 -8.42 14.06
N ILE A 446 -31.29 -8.85 12.81
CA ILE A 446 -30.52 -10.06 12.45
C ILE A 446 -29.08 -9.91 12.91
N LYS A 447 -28.40 -8.80 12.58
CA LYS A 447 -27.06 -8.48 13.07
C LYS A 447 -27.00 -8.55 14.60
N THR A 448 -27.95 -7.92 15.29
CA THR A 448 -27.99 -7.91 16.76
C THR A 448 -28.22 -9.30 17.34
N LEU A 449 -29.19 -10.07 16.82
CA LEU A 449 -29.47 -11.45 17.25
C LEU A 449 -28.29 -12.38 16.96
N PHE A 450 -27.64 -12.19 15.81
CA PHE A 450 -26.44 -12.92 15.43
C PHE A 450 -25.30 -12.59 16.40
N THR A 451 -24.98 -11.32 16.62
CA THR A 451 -23.98 -10.88 17.61
C THR A 451 -24.29 -11.39 19.02
N ILE A 452 -25.55 -11.37 19.47
CA ILE A 452 -25.96 -11.93 20.76
C ILE A 452 -25.73 -13.45 20.78
N THR A 453 -26.07 -14.16 19.71
CA THR A 453 -25.86 -15.62 19.60
C THR A 453 -24.38 -15.95 19.62
N LEU A 454 -23.56 -15.24 18.83
CA LEU A 454 -22.12 -15.43 18.79
C LEU A 454 -21.48 -15.15 20.16
N ASN A 455 -21.91 -14.08 20.84
CA ASN A 455 -21.49 -13.79 22.21
C ASN A 455 -21.93 -14.89 23.19
N ALA A 456 -23.14 -15.42 23.05
CA ALA A 456 -23.63 -16.52 23.87
C ALA A 456 -22.86 -17.82 23.60
N LEU A 457 -22.42 -18.07 22.36
CA LEU A 457 -21.58 -19.19 21.95
C LEU A 457 -20.11 -19.03 22.40
N SER A 458 -19.62 -17.79 22.53
CA SER A 458 -18.25 -17.50 22.98
C SER A 458 -17.97 -18.04 24.39
N ILE A 459 -18.98 -18.07 25.27
CA ILE A 459 -18.84 -18.52 26.66
C ILE A 459 -18.65 -20.06 26.74
N PRO A 460 -19.51 -20.90 26.15
CA PRO A 460 -19.26 -22.34 26.01
C PRO A 460 -17.95 -22.65 25.29
N MET A 461 -17.59 -21.93 24.22
CA MET A 461 -16.34 -22.19 23.48
C MET A 461 -15.08 -21.88 24.32
N LYS A 462 -15.08 -20.76 25.05
CA LYS A 462 -14.05 -20.44 26.06
C LYS A 462 -13.91 -21.54 27.10
N LEU A 463 -15.02 -22.16 27.50
CA LEU A 463 -15.03 -23.30 28.44
C LEU A 463 -14.56 -24.62 27.82
N VAL A 464 -14.90 -24.90 26.54
CA VAL A 464 -14.39 -26.08 25.79
C VAL A 464 -12.87 -26.06 25.76
N ILE A 465 -12.31 -24.94 25.31
CA ILE A 465 -10.88 -24.80 25.04
C ILE A 465 -10.09 -24.87 26.35
N LYS A 466 -10.64 -24.34 27.44
CA LYS A 466 -10.01 -24.38 28.77
C LYS A 466 -10.06 -25.75 29.47
N HIS A 467 -11.05 -26.60 29.18
CA HIS A 467 -11.32 -27.82 29.97
C HIS A 467 -11.36 -29.14 29.18
N ASN A 468 -11.21 -29.10 27.85
CA ASN A 468 -11.13 -30.25 26.94
C ASN A 468 -12.07 -31.42 27.31
N THR A 469 -13.35 -31.13 27.56
CA THR A 469 -14.31 -32.09 28.14
C THR A 469 -15.44 -32.45 27.16
N PRO A 470 -15.78 -33.74 26.96
CA PRO A 470 -16.81 -34.18 26.01
C PRO A 470 -18.24 -33.68 26.33
N VAL A 471 -18.52 -33.35 27.60
CA VAL A 471 -19.82 -32.78 28.05
C VAL A 471 -20.13 -31.44 27.37
N ILE A 472 -19.11 -30.72 26.87
CA ILE A 472 -19.29 -29.40 26.27
C ILE A 472 -19.60 -29.50 24.76
N LYS A 473 -19.28 -30.63 24.11
CA LYS A 473 -19.73 -30.93 22.75
C LYS A 473 -21.25 -31.05 22.68
N ASP A 474 -21.84 -31.69 23.70
CA ASP A 474 -23.30 -31.79 23.86
C ASP A 474 -23.92 -30.42 24.18
N ALA A 475 -23.23 -29.55 24.92
CA ALA A 475 -23.68 -28.19 25.20
C ALA A 475 -23.62 -27.28 23.96
N ILE A 476 -22.57 -27.39 23.13
CA ILE A 476 -22.49 -26.70 21.83
C ILE A 476 -23.57 -27.22 20.91
N GLN A 477 -23.79 -28.54 20.83
CA GLN A 477 -24.85 -29.12 20.02
C GLN A 477 -26.24 -28.67 20.50
N LEU A 478 -26.52 -28.68 21.80
CA LEU A 478 -27.76 -28.14 22.37
C LEU A 478 -27.96 -26.65 22.07
N THR A 479 -26.87 -25.87 22.04
CA THR A 479 -26.92 -24.44 21.73
C THR A 479 -27.14 -24.21 20.23
N LEU A 480 -26.49 -24.99 19.36
CA LEU A 480 -26.73 -25.01 17.92
C LEU A 480 -28.17 -25.46 17.61
N ASP A 481 -28.69 -26.47 18.30
CA ASP A 481 -30.07 -26.95 18.15
C ASP A 481 -31.09 -25.93 18.67
N SER A 482 -30.75 -25.16 19.72
CA SER A 482 -31.55 -24.04 20.20
C SER A 482 -31.50 -22.85 19.24
N PHE A 483 -30.37 -22.65 18.57
CA PHE A 483 -30.18 -21.63 17.55
C PHE A 483 -30.96 -21.97 16.27
N SER A 484 -30.88 -23.21 15.79
CA SER A 484 -31.72 -23.72 14.70
C SER A 484 -33.21 -23.57 15.03
N ARG A 485 -33.64 -23.89 16.25
CA ARG A 485 -35.03 -23.66 16.70
C ARG A 485 -35.41 -22.19 16.78
N SER A 486 -34.48 -21.31 17.14
CA SER A 486 -34.72 -19.86 17.18
C SER A 486 -34.80 -19.27 15.77
N LEU A 487 -33.95 -19.74 14.86
CA LEU A 487 -34.00 -19.42 13.43
C LEU A 487 -35.29 -19.95 12.80
N GLU A 488 -35.71 -21.18 13.11
CA GLU A 488 -37.03 -21.70 12.73
C GLU A 488 -38.13 -20.82 13.29
N THR A 489 -38.11 -20.46 14.57
CA THR A 489 -39.15 -19.61 15.18
C THR A 489 -39.18 -18.20 14.56
N ILE A 490 -38.03 -17.63 14.23
CA ILE A 490 -37.90 -16.35 13.52
C ILE A 490 -38.42 -16.50 12.09
N ASN A 491 -38.08 -17.59 11.40
CA ASN A 491 -38.56 -17.92 10.07
C ASN A 491 -40.09 -18.11 10.07
N THR A 492 -40.64 -18.85 11.02
CA THR A 492 -42.09 -19.04 11.23
C THR A 492 -42.78 -17.72 11.56
N ASN A 493 -42.22 -16.88 12.45
CA ASN A 493 -42.80 -15.56 12.74
C ASN A 493 -42.69 -14.57 11.57
N LEU A 494 -41.62 -14.64 10.78
CA LEU A 494 -41.46 -13.85 9.55
C LEU A 494 -42.44 -14.32 8.47
N LEU A 495 -42.64 -15.62 8.31
CA LEU A 495 -43.63 -16.23 7.42
C LEU A 495 -45.06 -15.94 7.87
N GLU A 496 -45.37 -16.04 9.16
CA GLU A 496 -46.69 -15.67 9.71
C GLU A 496 -46.98 -14.17 9.60
N LYS A 497 -45.97 -13.32 9.77
CA LYS A 497 -46.12 -11.87 9.58
C LYS A 497 -46.03 -11.44 8.12
N SER A 498 -45.46 -12.26 7.22
CA SER A 498 -45.36 -11.99 5.77
C SER A 498 -46.72 -11.71 5.13
N GLU A 499 -47.79 -12.34 5.61
CA GLU A 499 -49.17 -12.08 5.17
C GLU A 499 -49.63 -10.64 5.42
N LYS A 500 -49.00 -9.92 6.35
CA LYS A 500 -49.29 -8.50 6.64
C LYS A 500 -48.47 -7.51 5.82
N PHE A 501 -47.45 -7.97 5.08
CA PHE A 501 -46.49 -7.13 4.36
C PHE A 501 -46.72 -7.08 2.85
N GLY A 502 -47.89 -7.51 2.36
CA GLY A 502 -48.28 -7.36 0.95
C GLY A 502 -47.29 -7.99 -0.03
N LYS A 503 -46.80 -7.22 -1.01
CA LYS A 503 -45.89 -7.71 -2.08
C LYS A 503 -44.54 -8.21 -1.56
N PHE A 504 -44.05 -7.65 -0.44
CA PHE A 504 -42.81 -8.12 0.18
C PHE A 504 -42.97 -9.51 0.81
N GLY A 505 -44.14 -9.82 1.35
CA GLY A 505 -44.47 -11.15 1.87
C GLY A 505 -44.50 -12.22 0.77
N GLU A 506 -45.05 -11.90 -0.41
CA GLU A 506 -45.02 -12.79 -1.58
C GLU A 506 -43.60 -13.03 -2.12
N LEU A 507 -42.70 -12.05 -2.00
CA LEU A 507 -41.31 -12.18 -2.42
C LEU A 507 -40.51 -13.06 -1.45
N LEU A 508 -40.72 -12.88 -0.13
CA LEU A 508 -40.09 -13.72 0.91
C LEU A 508 -40.52 -15.19 0.79
N GLN A 509 -41.80 -15.46 0.51
CA GLN A 509 -42.31 -16.83 0.29
C GLN A 509 -41.75 -17.51 -0.98
N LYS A 510 -41.27 -16.74 -1.96
CA LYS A 510 -40.61 -17.27 -3.17
C LYS A 510 -39.13 -17.59 -2.95
N ILE A 511 -38.47 -16.90 -2.03
CA ILE A 511 -37.03 -17.08 -1.72
C ILE A 511 -36.87 -18.14 -0.62
N ILE A 512 -37.81 -18.22 0.31
CA ILE A 512 -37.84 -19.19 1.41
C ILE A 512 -39.15 -19.98 1.28
N PRO A 513 -39.15 -21.12 0.56
CA PRO A 513 -40.36 -21.92 0.42
C PRO A 513 -40.79 -22.46 1.79
N LYS A 514 -42.10 -22.49 2.05
CA LYS A 514 -42.64 -23.27 3.18
C LYS A 514 -42.23 -24.73 2.96
N GLU A 515 -41.58 -25.34 3.94
CA GLU A 515 -41.49 -26.80 3.98
C GLU A 515 -42.93 -27.33 4.03
N GLU A 516 -43.33 -28.07 2.99
CA GLU A 516 -44.55 -28.86 3.05
C GLU A 516 -44.37 -29.88 4.18
N GLU A 517 -45.36 -29.97 5.07
CA GLU A 517 -45.39 -30.95 6.16
C GLU A 517 -45.05 -32.32 5.60
N ALA A 518 -43.95 -32.90 6.08
CA ALA A 518 -43.51 -34.24 5.71
C ALA A 518 -44.66 -35.23 5.97
N ASP A 519 -45.18 -35.82 4.89
CA ASP A 519 -46.16 -36.89 4.93
C ASP A 519 -45.58 -38.06 5.73
N GLU A 520 -46.19 -38.37 6.89
CA GLU A 520 -45.83 -39.49 7.78
C GLU A 520 -46.16 -40.84 7.13
N ASN A 521 -45.51 -41.19 6.02
CA ASN A 521 -45.52 -42.54 5.46
C ASN A 521 -44.24 -42.83 4.68
N LEU A 522 -43.16 -43.14 5.42
CA LEU A 522 -41.98 -43.81 4.89
C LEU A 522 -41.74 -45.09 5.70
N ASP A 523 -42.66 -46.04 5.54
CA ASP A 523 -42.29 -47.46 5.53
C ASP A 523 -41.86 -47.81 4.10
N ASP A 524 -40.84 -48.66 4.02
CA ASP A 524 -40.16 -49.21 2.83
C ASP A 524 -39.00 -48.39 2.20
N ALA A 525 -37.81 -48.96 2.41
CA ALA A 525 -36.47 -48.57 1.98
C ALA A 525 -36.22 -48.84 0.46
N PRO A 526 -35.03 -48.59 -0.13
CA PRO A 526 -33.67 -48.94 0.36
C PRO A 526 -32.77 -47.76 0.75
#